data_AF-A0A672NRZ2-F1
#
_entry.id   AF-A0A672NRZ2-F1
#
_cell.length_a   1.000
_cell.length_b   1.000
_cell.length_c   1.000
_cell.angle_alpha   90.00
_cell.angle_beta   90.00
_cell.angle_gamma   90.00
#
_symmetry.space_group_name_H-M   'P 1'
#
loop_
_entity.id
_entity.type
_entity.pdbx_description
1 polymer ?
#
loop_
_entity_poly.entity_id
_entity_poly.type
_entity_poly.pdbx_seq_one_letter_code
_entity_poly.pdbx_strand_id
1 'polypeptide(L)'
;MNGPSFTAKGTKYYHLFNISLCGAEGHKAAVCRDNVTNLPNEDAEGGQQGSSVEAFLCQSTIIPSDGRGLRTALSSQSISLADTFQGATVEKSLNGITARPELFPSASKRIPDVHFFYRSSQVTTSCQRGRNAVVSLRCNPEKTAKGDISVPSECPAGTCDGCTFHFLWESSSACPRCAAVDYHAIEGACKAGVQDTVFVWTEPRLCTGGLTLPLKRTSPCEAIDFWLKVGAGLAVISAILLVSLTCYFWKKNKKLEFKYSKLVMSANKECELPAADSCAIMEGEGEENEDEEVVYANKSSLLAKLKAVATKGNKKSGEAVQLQFSNTEKSVWG
;
A
#
# COMPACT_ATOMS: atom_id res chain seq x y z
N MET A 1 -22.60 -19.14 -19.93
CA MET A 1 -23.51 -19.97 -20.76
C MET A 1 -24.54 -20.57 -19.84
N ASN A 2 -25.82 -20.48 -20.20
CA ASN A 2 -26.91 -21.02 -19.37
C ASN A 2 -27.01 -22.55 -19.60
N GLY A 3 -27.55 -23.28 -18.62
CA GLY A 3 -27.75 -24.72 -18.75
C GLY A 3 -28.68 -25.09 -19.91
N PRO A 4 -28.52 -26.29 -20.50
CA PRO A 4 -29.41 -26.75 -21.57
C PRO A 4 -30.84 -26.89 -21.04
N SER A 5 -31.80 -26.35 -21.80
CA SER A 5 -33.23 -26.53 -21.57
C SER A 5 -33.79 -27.56 -22.55
N PHE A 6 -34.95 -28.14 -22.24
CA PHE A 6 -35.57 -29.18 -23.07
C PHE A 6 -37.03 -28.85 -23.37
N THR A 7 -37.45 -29.10 -24.61
CA THR A 7 -38.87 -29.01 -24.99
C THR A 7 -39.65 -30.17 -24.38
N ALA A 8 -40.99 -30.11 -24.38
CA ALA A 8 -41.84 -31.24 -23.99
C ALA A 8 -41.63 -32.52 -24.82
N LYS A 9 -40.97 -32.43 -26.00
CA LYS A 9 -40.56 -33.56 -26.84
C LYS A 9 -39.12 -34.04 -26.56
N GLY A 10 -38.47 -33.52 -25.53
CA GLY A 10 -37.07 -33.85 -25.19
C GLY A 10 -36.02 -33.21 -26.10
N THR A 11 -36.40 -32.26 -26.97
CA THR A 11 -35.44 -31.54 -27.81
C THR A 11 -34.64 -30.55 -26.96
N LYS A 12 -33.32 -30.71 -26.91
CA LYS A 12 -32.41 -29.78 -26.24
C LYS A 12 -32.40 -28.42 -26.97
N TYR A 13 -32.38 -27.33 -26.22
CA TYR A 13 -32.16 -25.98 -26.73
C TYR A 13 -31.42 -25.12 -25.70
N TYR A 14 -30.92 -23.97 -26.13
CA TYR A 14 -30.36 -22.94 -25.27
C TYR A 14 -30.72 -21.56 -25.78
N HIS A 15 -30.85 -20.59 -24.87
CA HIS A 15 -31.02 -19.20 -25.23
C HIS A 15 -29.65 -18.55 -25.41
N LEU A 16 -29.44 -17.97 -26.60
CA LEU A 16 -28.29 -17.14 -26.92
C LEU A 16 -28.72 -15.67 -26.80
N PHE A 17 -28.07 -14.94 -25.89
CA PHE A 17 -28.28 -13.51 -25.72
C PHE A 17 -27.13 -12.76 -26.41
N ASN A 18 -27.47 -11.80 -27.26
CA ASN A 18 -26.51 -10.87 -27.84
C ASN A 18 -26.73 -9.49 -27.20
N ILE A 19 -25.66 -8.89 -26.65
CA ILE A 19 -25.74 -7.67 -25.84
C ILE A 19 -24.73 -6.63 -26.36
N SER A 20 -25.21 -5.42 -26.62
CA SER A 20 -24.39 -4.22 -26.80
C SER A 20 -24.84 -3.14 -25.84
N LEU A 21 -23.93 -2.66 -24.99
CA LEU A 21 -24.27 -1.75 -23.89
C LEU A 21 -24.66 -0.35 -24.39
N CYS A 22 -23.80 0.25 -25.21
CA CYS A 22 -23.94 1.63 -25.70
C CYS A 22 -24.24 1.71 -27.19
N GLY A 23 -24.39 0.56 -27.88
CA GLY A 23 -24.52 0.52 -29.34
C GLY A 23 -23.20 0.85 -30.07
N ALA A 24 -23.31 1.09 -31.36
CA ALA A 24 -22.26 1.67 -32.20
C ALA A 24 -22.73 3.05 -32.65
N GLU A 25 -22.08 4.12 -32.19
CA GLU A 25 -22.44 5.51 -32.54
C GLU A 25 -23.92 5.87 -32.28
N GLY A 26 -24.54 5.25 -31.27
CA GLY A 26 -25.96 5.42 -30.92
C GLY A 26 -26.91 4.45 -31.64
N HIS A 27 -26.42 3.66 -32.61
CA HIS A 27 -27.20 2.62 -33.26
C HIS A 27 -27.20 1.30 -32.47
N LYS A 28 -28.34 0.61 -32.52
CA LYS A 28 -28.53 -0.78 -32.04
C LYS A 28 -27.50 -1.69 -32.71
N ALA A 29 -26.63 -2.34 -31.93
CA ALA A 29 -25.52 -3.14 -32.45
C ALA A 29 -25.59 -4.63 -32.09
N ALA A 30 -26.56 -5.06 -31.27
CA ALA A 30 -26.83 -6.48 -31.07
C ALA A 30 -27.80 -6.96 -32.16
N VAL A 31 -27.35 -7.92 -32.96
CA VAL A 31 -28.15 -8.53 -34.04
C VAL A 31 -28.40 -10.00 -33.73
N CYS A 32 -29.66 -10.41 -33.83
CA CYS A 32 -30.11 -11.80 -33.72
C CYS A 32 -30.74 -12.21 -35.05
N ARG A 33 -30.40 -13.41 -35.56
CA ARG A 33 -30.85 -13.89 -36.87
C ARG A 33 -31.41 -15.30 -36.75
N ASP A 34 -32.55 -15.52 -37.38
CA ASP A 34 -33.11 -16.84 -37.59
C ASP A 34 -32.42 -17.51 -38.80
N ASN A 35 -32.12 -18.80 -38.65
CA ASN A 35 -31.50 -19.65 -39.67
C ASN A 35 -32.39 -20.88 -39.95
N VAL A 36 -33.70 -20.73 -39.78
CA VAL A 36 -34.71 -21.70 -40.21
C VAL A 36 -35.35 -21.15 -41.49
N THR A 37 -35.50 -21.99 -42.50
CA THR A 37 -36.36 -21.69 -43.64
C THR A 37 -37.81 -21.65 -43.16
N ASN A 38 -38.32 -20.44 -42.91
CA ASN A 38 -39.76 -20.24 -42.86
C ASN A 38 -40.33 -20.59 -44.24
N LEU A 39 -41.38 -21.41 -44.27
CA LEU A 39 -42.27 -21.42 -45.43
C LEU A 39 -42.82 -19.99 -45.58
N PRO A 40 -42.80 -19.39 -46.78
CA PRO A 40 -43.38 -18.07 -46.96
C PRO A 40 -44.89 -18.17 -46.70
N ASN A 41 -45.38 -17.44 -45.70
CA ASN A 41 -46.79 -17.08 -45.67
C ASN A 41 -47.00 -16.10 -46.84
N GLU A 42 -47.97 -16.38 -47.72
CA GLU A 42 -48.17 -15.60 -48.96
C GLU A 42 -48.73 -14.18 -48.73
N ASP A 43 -48.93 -13.77 -47.47
CA ASP A 43 -49.52 -12.47 -47.08
C ASP A 43 -48.49 -11.38 -46.74
N ALA A 44 -47.20 -11.56 -47.07
CA ALA A 44 -46.14 -10.58 -46.82
C ALA A 44 -45.39 -10.20 -48.10
N GLU A 45 -45.85 -9.15 -48.79
CA GLU A 45 -45.17 -8.55 -49.94
C GLU A 45 -43.82 -7.94 -49.52
N GLY A 46 -42.75 -8.72 -49.71
CA GLY A 46 -41.38 -8.29 -49.40
C GLY A 46 -40.53 -9.47 -48.97
N GLY A 47 -39.90 -10.15 -49.93
CA GLY A 47 -39.10 -11.34 -49.69
C GLY A 47 -37.95 -11.09 -48.71
N GLN A 48 -38.10 -11.54 -47.45
CA GLN A 48 -37.09 -11.43 -46.41
C GLN A 48 -36.43 -12.78 -46.12
N GLN A 49 -35.17 -12.87 -46.53
CA GLN A 49 -34.23 -13.96 -46.32
C GLN A 49 -33.89 -14.14 -44.82
N GLY A 50 -34.80 -14.76 -44.07
CA GLY A 50 -34.65 -15.02 -42.62
C GLY A 50 -34.96 -13.80 -41.75
N SER A 51 -35.76 -14.00 -40.70
CA SER A 51 -36.09 -12.93 -39.75
C SER A 51 -34.84 -12.49 -39.00
N SER A 52 -34.57 -11.19 -38.97
CA SER A 52 -33.44 -10.61 -38.23
C SER A 52 -33.89 -9.43 -37.39
N VAL A 53 -33.38 -9.36 -36.16
CA VAL A 53 -33.76 -8.37 -35.15
C VAL A 53 -32.53 -7.62 -34.67
N GLU A 54 -32.61 -6.29 -34.71
CA GLU A 54 -31.57 -5.37 -34.24
C GLU A 54 -32.01 -4.65 -32.97
N ALA A 55 -31.18 -4.70 -31.93
CA ALA A 55 -31.50 -4.26 -30.58
C ALA A 55 -30.23 -3.79 -29.80
N PHE A 56 -30.41 -3.31 -28.57
CA PHE A 56 -29.32 -3.28 -27.58
C PHE A 56 -29.15 -4.67 -26.93
N LEU A 57 -30.27 -5.35 -26.73
CA LEU A 57 -30.33 -6.72 -26.23
C LEU A 57 -31.33 -7.53 -27.05
N CYS A 58 -30.88 -8.63 -27.65
CA CYS A 58 -31.74 -9.59 -28.33
C CYS A 58 -31.44 -11.03 -27.88
N GLN A 59 -32.41 -11.91 -28.11
CA GLN A 59 -32.38 -13.31 -27.75
C GLN A 59 -32.73 -14.16 -28.98
N SER A 60 -31.97 -15.22 -29.23
CA SER A 60 -32.34 -16.30 -30.16
C SER A 60 -32.41 -17.63 -29.41
N THR A 61 -33.31 -18.51 -29.80
CA THR A 61 -33.35 -19.89 -29.32
C THR A 61 -32.56 -20.77 -30.28
N ILE A 62 -31.51 -21.40 -29.77
CA ILE A 62 -30.62 -22.26 -30.56
C ILE A 62 -30.87 -23.73 -30.22
N ILE A 63 -31.07 -24.54 -31.27
CA ILE A 63 -31.17 -26.00 -31.18
C ILE A 63 -29.85 -26.58 -31.71
N PRO A 64 -29.04 -27.26 -30.87
CA PRO A 64 -27.76 -27.83 -31.28
C PRO A 64 -27.95 -29.00 -32.26
N SER A 65 -26.97 -29.17 -33.14
CA SER A 65 -26.84 -30.34 -34.01
C SER A 65 -26.32 -31.55 -33.24
N ASP A 66 -27.14 -32.13 -32.35
CA ASP A 66 -26.82 -33.31 -31.54
C ASP A 66 -26.84 -34.63 -32.38
N GLY A 67 -26.12 -34.66 -33.51
CA GLY A 67 -25.86 -35.84 -34.36
C GLY A 67 -27.04 -36.42 -35.14
N ARG A 68 -28.29 -36.14 -34.76
CA ARG A 68 -29.51 -36.73 -35.36
C ARG A 68 -30.01 -35.99 -36.61
N GLY A 69 -29.17 -35.92 -37.65
CA GLY A 69 -29.57 -35.49 -39.00
C GLY A 69 -29.53 -34.00 -39.31
N LEU A 70 -29.26 -33.15 -38.32
CA LEU A 70 -29.12 -31.70 -38.51
C LEU A 70 -27.64 -31.33 -38.73
N ARG A 71 -27.29 -30.69 -39.86
CA ARG A 71 -25.88 -30.39 -40.25
C ARG A 71 -25.25 -29.21 -39.51
N THR A 72 -26.07 -28.29 -38.99
CA THR A 72 -25.66 -27.03 -38.33
C THR A 72 -26.65 -26.72 -37.21
N ALA A 73 -26.24 -25.97 -36.18
CA ALA A 73 -27.20 -25.54 -35.16
C ALA A 73 -28.27 -24.61 -35.77
N LEU A 74 -29.55 -24.86 -35.46
CA LEU A 74 -30.65 -24.01 -35.90
C LEU A 74 -30.83 -22.86 -34.92
N SER A 75 -30.92 -21.64 -35.46
CA SER A 75 -31.33 -20.44 -34.73
C SER A 75 -32.76 -20.10 -35.12
N SER A 76 -33.64 -19.88 -34.15
CA SER A 76 -35.04 -19.53 -34.37
C SER A 76 -35.56 -18.63 -33.25
N GLN A 77 -36.71 -17.98 -33.47
CA GLN A 77 -37.36 -17.14 -32.47
C GLN A 77 -36.45 -16.01 -32.00
N SER A 78 -35.82 -15.30 -32.93
CA SER A 78 -35.09 -14.07 -32.64
C SER A 78 -36.06 -12.98 -32.17
N ILE A 79 -35.88 -12.48 -30.95
CA ILE A 79 -36.77 -11.49 -30.31
C ILE A 79 -35.94 -10.34 -29.73
N SER A 80 -36.46 -9.11 -29.82
CA SER A 80 -35.89 -7.97 -29.11
C SER A 80 -36.27 -8.03 -27.64
N LEU A 81 -35.28 -7.90 -26.76
CA LEU A 81 -35.51 -7.74 -25.32
C LEU A 81 -35.39 -6.28 -24.91
N ALA A 82 -34.59 -5.49 -25.64
CA ALA A 82 -34.45 -4.06 -25.35
C ALA A 82 -34.05 -3.22 -26.57
N ASP A 83 -34.90 -2.25 -26.89
CA ASP A 83 -34.81 -1.38 -28.06
C ASP A 83 -34.36 0.05 -27.74
N THR A 84 -34.63 0.51 -26.51
CA THR A 84 -34.27 1.84 -26.01
C THR A 84 -33.39 1.74 -24.78
N PHE A 85 -32.31 2.51 -24.75
CA PHE A 85 -31.51 2.71 -23.55
C PHE A 85 -32.16 3.79 -22.68
N GLN A 86 -32.39 3.48 -21.41
CA GLN A 86 -33.04 4.40 -20.45
C GLN A 86 -32.02 5.20 -19.63
N GLY A 87 -30.79 4.68 -19.48
CA GLY A 87 -29.72 5.30 -18.70
C GLY A 87 -28.89 4.27 -17.92
N ALA A 88 -27.76 4.71 -17.38
CA ALA A 88 -26.90 3.93 -16.48
C ALA A 88 -26.76 4.66 -15.15
N THR A 89 -26.90 3.93 -14.03
CA THR A 89 -26.76 4.48 -12.68
C THR A 89 -26.29 3.39 -11.70
N VAL A 90 -25.74 3.81 -10.57
CA VAL A 90 -25.43 2.96 -9.41
C VAL A 90 -26.69 2.67 -8.58
N GLU A 91 -27.75 3.45 -8.77
CA GLU A 91 -29.02 3.27 -8.05
C GLU A 91 -29.75 2.00 -8.50
N LYS A 92 -30.46 1.35 -7.56
CA LYS A 92 -31.21 0.12 -7.84
C LYS A 92 -32.41 0.30 -8.76
N SER A 93 -32.88 1.51 -9.04
CA SER A 93 -34.06 1.72 -9.88
C SER A 93 -33.99 2.98 -10.71
N LEU A 94 -34.39 2.88 -11.98
CA LEU A 94 -34.47 4.02 -12.91
C LEU A 94 -35.74 3.88 -13.75
N ASN A 95 -36.50 4.98 -13.90
CA ASN A 95 -37.69 5.05 -14.77
C ASN A 95 -38.72 3.91 -14.55
N GLY A 96 -38.90 3.48 -13.30
CA GLY A 96 -39.83 2.40 -12.92
C GLY A 96 -39.33 0.97 -13.19
N ILE A 97 -38.06 0.81 -13.59
CA ILE A 97 -37.37 -0.47 -13.74
C ILE A 97 -36.44 -0.65 -12.52
N THR A 98 -36.44 -1.83 -11.91
CA THR A 98 -35.64 -2.12 -10.69
C THR A 98 -34.62 -3.23 -10.97
N ALA A 99 -33.35 -2.94 -10.73
CA ALA A 99 -32.26 -3.90 -10.66
C ALA A 99 -32.39 -4.77 -9.41
N ARG A 100 -32.14 -6.07 -9.55
CA ARG A 100 -32.14 -7.04 -8.45
C ARG A 100 -30.74 -7.66 -8.28
N PRO A 101 -29.78 -6.93 -7.69
CA PRO A 101 -28.44 -7.49 -7.41
C PRO A 101 -28.50 -8.69 -6.45
N GLU A 102 -29.58 -8.87 -5.71
CA GLU A 102 -29.82 -9.99 -4.79
C GLU A 102 -29.99 -11.34 -5.52
N LEU A 103 -30.32 -11.33 -6.82
CA LEU A 103 -30.43 -12.54 -7.66
C LEU A 103 -29.07 -13.09 -8.12
N PHE A 104 -27.98 -12.43 -7.73
CA PHE A 104 -26.62 -12.75 -8.13
C PHE A 104 -25.72 -12.94 -6.88
N PRO A 105 -24.54 -13.57 -7.01
CA PRO A 105 -23.58 -13.64 -5.92
C PRO A 105 -23.27 -12.25 -5.36
N SER A 106 -23.01 -12.16 -4.05
CA SER A 106 -22.79 -10.87 -3.35
C SER A 106 -21.64 -10.06 -3.95
N ALA A 107 -21.89 -8.77 -4.21
CA ALA A 107 -20.87 -7.83 -4.68
C ALA A 107 -19.82 -7.50 -3.59
N SER A 108 -18.65 -7.01 -4.02
CA SER A 108 -17.67 -6.40 -3.11
C SER A 108 -18.22 -5.08 -2.55
N LYS A 109 -18.22 -4.91 -1.23
CA LYS A 109 -18.69 -3.67 -0.59
C LYS A 109 -17.85 -2.42 -0.95
N ARG A 110 -16.67 -2.57 -1.54
CA ARG A 110 -15.78 -1.44 -1.88
C ARG A 110 -16.14 -0.74 -3.20
N ILE A 111 -16.77 -1.45 -4.14
CA ILE A 111 -17.10 -0.93 -5.47
C ILE A 111 -18.53 -1.31 -5.81
N PRO A 112 -19.43 -0.34 -6.04
CA PRO A 112 -20.80 -0.64 -6.42
C PRO A 112 -20.88 -1.17 -7.86
N ASP A 113 -21.87 -2.02 -8.12
CA ASP A 113 -22.24 -2.40 -9.48
C ASP A 113 -22.85 -1.18 -10.22
N VAL A 114 -22.65 -1.10 -11.55
CA VAL A 114 -23.28 -0.07 -12.40
C VAL A 114 -24.38 -0.72 -13.22
N HIS A 115 -25.62 -0.29 -13.01
CA HIS A 115 -26.81 -0.86 -13.65
C HIS A 115 -27.18 -0.06 -14.91
N PHE A 116 -27.15 -0.73 -16.06
CA PHE A 116 -27.64 -0.22 -17.34
C PHE A 116 -29.09 -0.67 -17.53
N PHE A 117 -29.99 0.29 -17.68
CA PHE A 117 -31.42 0.06 -17.82
C PHE A 117 -31.86 0.24 -19.27
N TYR A 118 -32.63 -0.72 -19.76
CA TYR A 118 -33.16 -0.72 -21.12
C TYR A 118 -34.64 -1.13 -21.13
N ARG A 119 -35.34 -0.74 -22.19
CA ARG A 119 -36.75 -1.07 -22.40
C ARG A 119 -36.99 -1.48 -23.86
N SER A 120 -37.96 -2.36 -24.07
CA SER A 120 -38.58 -2.59 -25.38
C SER A 120 -40.05 -2.22 -25.26
N SER A 121 -40.55 -1.45 -26.22
CA SER A 121 -41.98 -1.12 -26.35
C SER A 121 -42.82 -2.23 -26.98
N GLN A 122 -42.20 -3.35 -27.39
CA GLN A 122 -42.89 -4.47 -27.99
C GLN A 122 -43.79 -5.17 -26.95
N VAL A 123 -45.09 -4.91 -27.03
CA VAL A 123 -46.10 -5.55 -26.18
C VAL A 123 -46.23 -7.03 -26.51
N THR A 124 -46.49 -7.85 -25.49
CA THR A 124 -46.81 -9.27 -25.64
C THR A 124 -48.06 -9.61 -24.83
N THR A 125 -48.63 -10.79 -25.07
CA THR A 125 -49.78 -11.32 -24.31
C THR A 125 -49.57 -11.23 -22.79
N SER A 126 -48.36 -11.55 -22.31
CA SER A 126 -47.97 -11.46 -20.90
C SER A 126 -47.50 -10.05 -20.48
N CYS A 127 -46.86 -9.29 -21.37
CA CYS A 127 -46.15 -8.04 -21.04
C CYS A 127 -46.80 -6.83 -21.75
N GLN A 128 -47.91 -6.36 -21.19
CA GLN A 128 -48.73 -5.26 -21.74
C GLN A 128 -48.02 -3.89 -21.77
N ARG A 129 -46.94 -3.70 -21.00
CA ARG A 129 -46.15 -2.45 -20.96
C ARG A 129 -44.83 -2.52 -21.75
N GLY A 130 -44.67 -3.58 -22.53
CA GLY A 130 -43.40 -3.98 -23.11
C GLY A 130 -42.51 -4.75 -22.14
N ARG A 131 -41.24 -4.96 -22.53
CA ARG A 131 -40.23 -5.69 -21.75
C ARG A 131 -39.18 -4.72 -21.20
N ASN A 132 -38.54 -5.11 -20.11
CA ASN A 132 -37.43 -4.37 -19.50
C ASN A 132 -36.20 -5.27 -19.44
N ALA A 133 -35.02 -4.69 -19.55
CA ALA A 133 -33.76 -5.40 -19.31
C ALA A 133 -32.84 -4.56 -18.44
N VAL A 134 -32.15 -5.22 -17.51
CA VAL A 134 -31.15 -4.62 -16.64
C VAL A 134 -29.85 -5.41 -16.76
N VAL A 135 -28.79 -4.74 -17.18
CA VAL A 135 -27.44 -5.31 -17.24
C VAL A 135 -26.60 -4.66 -16.16
N SER A 136 -26.22 -5.44 -15.14
CA SER A 136 -25.41 -4.98 -14.02
C SER A 136 -23.94 -5.24 -14.33
N LEU A 137 -23.16 -4.18 -14.57
CA LEU A 137 -21.71 -4.28 -14.68
C LEU A 137 -21.10 -4.41 -13.29
N ARG A 138 -20.23 -5.41 -13.11
CA ARG A 138 -19.46 -5.61 -11.88
C ARG A 138 -17.98 -5.61 -12.18
N CYS A 139 -17.23 -4.82 -11.40
CA CYS A 139 -15.78 -4.88 -11.40
C CYS A 139 -15.30 -6.26 -10.91
N ASN A 140 -14.63 -6.99 -11.79
CA ASN A 140 -13.87 -8.18 -11.41
C ASN A 140 -12.50 -8.15 -12.12
N PRO A 141 -11.39 -7.89 -11.40
CA PRO A 141 -10.06 -7.70 -11.97
C PRO A 141 -9.46 -8.99 -12.57
N GLU A 142 -9.97 -10.16 -12.18
CA GLU A 142 -9.51 -11.47 -12.67
C GLU A 142 -10.14 -11.82 -14.03
N LYS A 143 -11.22 -11.14 -14.42
CA LYS A 143 -11.91 -11.35 -15.69
C LYS A 143 -11.23 -10.61 -16.84
N THR A 144 -11.42 -11.11 -18.06
CA THR A 144 -10.94 -10.41 -19.27
C THR A 144 -11.62 -9.05 -19.46
N ALA A 145 -11.05 -8.19 -20.30
CA ALA A 145 -11.63 -6.88 -20.60
C ALA A 145 -13.02 -6.97 -21.28
N LYS A 146 -13.28 -8.05 -22.02
CA LYS A 146 -14.61 -8.37 -22.56
C LYS A 146 -15.55 -8.86 -21.46
N GLY A 147 -15.03 -9.55 -20.46
CA GLY A 147 -15.79 -10.07 -19.32
C GLY A 147 -16.65 -11.28 -19.65
N ASP A 148 -17.33 -11.79 -18.61
CA ASP A 148 -18.28 -12.89 -18.68
C ASP A 148 -19.68 -12.40 -18.32
N ILE A 149 -20.70 -12.93 -19.03
CA ILE A 149 -22.12 -12.63 -18.78
C ILE A 149 -22.78 -13.85 -18.15
N SER A 150 -23.53 -13.62 -17.07
CA SER A 150 -24.32 -14.61 -16.35
C SER A 150 -25.76 -14.12 -16.12
N VAL A 151 -26.66 -15.08 -15.91
CA VAL A 151 -28.06 -14.88 -15.51
C VAL A 151 -28.26 -15.38 -14.08
N PRO A 152 -29.35 -15.00 -13.39
CA PRO A 152 -29.69 -15.56 -12.08
C PRO A 152 -29.77 -17.09 -12.09
N SER A 153 -29.23 -17.72 -11.05
CA SER A 153 -29.32 -19.17 -10.85
C SER A 153 -30.76 -19.65 -10.69
N GLU A 154 -31.60 -18.84 -10.04
CA GLU A 154 -33.05 -19.09 -9.86
C GLU A 154 -33.81 -19.03 -11.19
N CYS A 155 -33.32 -18.27 -12.17
CA CYS A 155 -34.04 -17.91 -13.38
C CYS A 155 -33.15 -18.08 -14.63
N PRO A 156 -32.90 -19.33 -15.08
CA PRO A 156 -31.96 -19.64 -16.18
C PRO A 156 -32.40 -19.10 -17.55
N ALA A 157 -33.64 -18.63 -17.69
CA ALA A 157 -34.13 -17.89 -18.85
C ALA A 157 -33.70 -16.41 -18.87
N GLY A 158 -33.00 -15.92 -17.83
CA GLY A 158 -32.65 -14.50 -17.66
C GLY A 158 -33.77 -13.64 -17.09
N THR A 159 -34.98 -14.19 -16.90
CA THR A 159 -36.15 -13.50 -16.34
C THR A 159 -36.91 -14.44 -15.40
N CYS A 160 -37.50 -13.87 -14.34
CA CYS A 160 -38.32 -14.59 -13.35
C CYS A 160 -39.82 -14.29 -13.49
N ASP A 161 -40.19 -13.15 -14.08
CA ASP A 161 -41.56 -12.68 -14.29
C ASP A 161 -42.01 -12.76 -15.77
N GLY A 162 -41.08 -13.08 -16.69
CA GLY A 162 -41.30 -13.15 -18.13
C GLY A 162 -41.23 -11.78 -18.84
N CYS A 163 -41.07 -10.67 -18.11
CA CYS A 163 -41.10 -9.32 -18.67
C CYS A 163 -39.85 -8.49 -18.32
N THR A 164 -39.20 -8.76 -17.19
CA THR A 164 -38.00 -8.10 -16.70
C THR A 164 -36.83 -9.07 -16.75
N PHE A 165 -35.82 -8.74 -17.56
CA PHE A 165 -34.62 -9.55 -17.72
C PHE A 165 -33.46 -8.97 -16.91
N HIS A 166 -32.68 -9.83 -16.26
CA HIS A 166 -31.56 -9.47 -15.40
C HIS A 166 -30.30 -10.20 -15.85
N PHE A 167 -29.21 -9.45 -16.05
CA PHE A 167 -27.90 -9.98 -16.38
C PHE A 167 -26.84 -9.38 -15.46
N LEU A 168 -25.85 -10.20 -15.07
CA LEU A 168 -24.62 -9.75 -14.43
C LEU A 168 -23.49 -9.91 -15.44
N TRP A 169 -22.75 -8.83 -15.67
CA TRP A 169 -21.58 -8.79 -16.54
C TRP A 169 -20.34 -8.46 -15.70
N GLU A 170 -19.53 -9.47 -15.43
CA GLU A 170 -18.27 -9.30 -14.68
C GLU A 170 -17.12 -9.01 -15.64
N SER A 171 -16.42 -7.90 -15.45
CA SER A 171 -15.32 -7.50 -16.33
C SER A 171 -14.25 -6.70 -15.58
N SER A 172 -13.00 -6.81 -16.02
CA SER A 172 -11.91 -5.91 -15.59
C SER A 172 -12.08 -4.49 -16.15
N SER A 173 -12.85 -4.31 -17.24
CA SER A 173 -13.19 -3.00 -17.79
C SER A 173 -14.28 -2.25 -16.99
N ALA A 174 -15.02 -2.95 -16.12
CA ALA A 174 -15.99 -2.35 -15.20
C ALA A 174 -15.33 -1.82 -13.91
N CYS A 175 -14.03 -2.02 -13.73
CA CYS A 175 -13.27 -1.51 -12.60
C CYS A 175 -12.84 -0.04 -12.80
N PRO A 176 -12.72 0.75 -11.72
CA PRO A 176 -12.13 2.07 -11.77
C PRO A 176 -10.63 2.01 -12.16
N ARG A 177 -10.12 3.13 -12.65
CA ARG A 177 -8.68 3.34 -12.87
C ARG A 177 -7.96 3.38 -11.53
N CYS A 178 -6.80 2.73 -11.43
CA CYS A 178 -5.99 2.76 -10.21
C CYS A 178 -5.50 4.18 -9.91
N ALA A 179 -5.67 4.61 -8.66
CA ALA A 179 -5.28 5.88 -8.10
C ALA A 179 -4.30 5.71 -6.93
N ALA A 180 -3.82 6.81 -6.36
CA ALA A 180 -2.87 6.79 -5.25
C ALA A 180 -3.43 6.18 -3.94
N VAL A 181 -4.74 5.99 -3.84
CA VAL A 181 -5.41 5.31 -2.71
C VAL A 181 -5.37 3.79 -2.80
N ASP A 182 -5.07 3.24 -3.99
CA ASP A 182 -5.12 1.80 -4.25
C ASP A 182 -3.80 1.07 -3.94
N TYR A 183 -2.72 1.82 -3.69
CA TYR A 183 -1.43 1.27 -3.26
C TYR A 183 -0.96 1.89 -1.94
N HIS A 184 -0.12 1.17 -1.21
CA HIS A 184 0.53 1.65 0.00
C HIS A 184 2.05 1.50 -0.11
N ALA A 185 2.77 2.27 0.71
CA ALA A 185 4.22 2.20 0.83
C ALA A 185 4.60 1.18 1.91
N ILE A 186 5.57 0.34 1.62
CA ILE A 186 6.24 -0.55 2.57
C ILE A 186 7.67 -0.05 2.71
N GLU A 187 7.99 0.42 3.91
CA GLU A 187 9.32 0.90 4.27
C GLU A 187 10.23 -0.28 4.64
N GLY A 188 11.35 -0.43 3.92
CA GLY A 188 12.37 -1.42 4.24
C GLY A 188 13.18 -1.05 5.49
N ALA A 189 14.00 -1.98 5.95
CA ALA A 189 14.95 -1.73 7.04
C ALA A 189 16.07 -0.78 6.61
N CYS A 190 16.46 0.14 7.48
CA CYS A 190 17.61 1.02 7.28
C CYS A 190 18.92 0.21 7.32
N LYS A 191 19.67 0.17 6.21
CA LYS A 191 20.95 -0.55 6.08
C LYS A 191 22.03 0.39 5.55
N ALA A 192 23.15 0.48 6.25
CA ALA A 192 24.28 1.36 5.88
C ALA A 192 23.88 2.84 5.61
N GLY A 193 22.89 3.36 6.33
CA GLY A 193 22.37 4.73 6.16
C GLY A 193 21.38 4.92 5.01
N VAL A 194 20.97 3.83 4.35
CA VAL A 194 20.05 3.82 3.21
C VAL A 194 18.80 2.99 3.53
N GLN A 195 17.63 3.55 3.26
CA GLN A 195 16.33 2.90 3.39
C GLN A 195 15.65 2.84 2.03
N ASP A 196 15.05 1.69 1.75
CA ASP A 196 14.35 1.41 0.50
C ASP A 196 12.84 1.30 0.75
N THR A 197 12.07 2.20 0.15
CA THR A 197 10.60 2.16 0.16
C THR A 197 10.09 1.50 -1.12
N VAL A 198 9.30 0.45 -0.98
CA VAL A 198 8.64 -0.29 -2.08
C VAL A 198 7.15 0.00 -2.03
N PHE A 199 6.51 0.19 -3.18
CA PHE A 199 5.07 0.39 -3.27
C PHE A 199 4.37 -0.92 -3.67
N VAL A 200 3.24 -1.24 -3.03
CA VAL A 200 2.48 -2.48 -3.26
C VAL A 200 0.99 -2.17 -3.34
N TRP A 201 0.26 -2.85 -4.23
CA TRP A 201 -1.20 -2.73 -4.32
C TRP A 201 -1.87 -3.20 -3.03
N THR A 202 -2.95 -2.53 -2.63
CA THR A 202 -3.79 -2.93 -1.50
C THR A 202 -4.69 -4.10 -1.88
N GLU A 203 -4.72 -5.16 -1.07
CA GLU A 203 -5.46 -6.39 -1.39
C GLU A 203 -6.96 -6.36 -0.97
N PRO A 204 -7.85 -7.03 -1.72
CA PRO A 204 -7.67 -7.43 -3.11
C PRO A 204 -7.64 -6.19 -4.02
N ARG A 205 -6.87 -6.27 -5.11
CA ARG A 205 -6.70 -5.17 -6.07
C ARG A 205 -7.95 -4.99 -6.92
N LEU A 206 -8.78 -3.99 -6.63
CA LEU A 206 -10.05 -3.74 -7.32
C LEU A 206 -9.99 -2.61 -8.37
N CYS A 207 -8.85 -2.43 -9.04
CA CYS A 207 -8.63 -1.34 -10.01
C CYS A 207 -7.82 -1.80 -11.23
N THR A 208 -8.06 -1.21 -12.41
CA THR A 208 -7.46 -1.65 -13.69
C THR A 208 -6.95 -0.50 -14.56
N GLY A 209 -5.68 -0.60 -14.99
CA GLY A 209 -4.97 0.52 -15.62
C GLY A 209 -4.92 1.76 -14.72
N GLY A 210 -4.81 2.96 -15.32
CA GLY A 210 -4.60 4.19 -14.55
C GLY A 210 -3.13 4.35 -14.19
N LEU A 211 -2.84 4.67 -12.92
CA LEU A 211 -1.47 4.75 -12.43
C LEU A 211 -0.80 3.37 -12.42
N THR A 212 0.47 3.33 -12.81
CA THR A 212 1.38 2.21 -12.52
C THR A 212 1.95 2.35 -11.12
N LEU A 213 2.42 1.26 -10.51
CA LEU A 213 3.19 1.33 -9.26
C LEU A 213 4.35 2.32 -9.42
N PRO A 214 4.55 3.26 -8.48
CA PRO A 214 5.73 4.11 -8.49
C PRO A 214 7.00 3.26 -8.38
N LEU A 215 8.09 3.72 -9.00
CA LEU A 215 9.38 3.08 -8.86
C LEU A 215 9.82 3.11 -7.38
N LYS A 216 10.55 2.06 -6.98
CA LYS A 216 11.22 1.96 -5.68
C LYS A 216 11.93 3.28 -5.34
N ARG A 217 11.63 3.84 -4.17
CA ARG A 217 12.24 5.09 -3.69
C ARG A 217 13.30 4.76 -2.65
N THR A 218 14.51 5.26 -2.85
CA THR A 218 15.61 5.13 -1.89
C THR A 218 15.81 6.45 -1.16
N SER A 219 15.93 6.42 0.16
CA SER A 219 16.07 7.61 1.03
C SER A 219 17.16 7.41 2.09
N PRO A 220 17.83 8.48 2.54
CA PRO A 220 18.74 8.40 3.67
C PRO A 220 17.98 8.11 4.96
N CYS A 221 18.58 7.34 5.86
CA CYS A 221 17.96 6.92 7.13
C CYS A 221 19.01 6.79 8.24
N GLU A 222 18.57 6.80 9.49
CA GLU A 222 19.43 6.53 10.64
C GLU A 222 18.99 5.22 11.32
N ALA A 223 19.86 4.21 11.34
CA ALA A 223 19.52 2.86 11.81
C ALA A 223 19.42 2.73 13.34
N ILE A 224 19.85 3.76 14.08
CA ILE A 224 19.79 3.84 15.54
C ILE A 224 19.25 5.23 15.85
N ASP A 225 18.12 5.31 16.55
CA ASP A 225 17.52 6.56 16.98
C ASP A 225 18.56 7.42 17.72
N PHE A 226 18.67 8.69 17.33
CA PHE A 226 19.55 9.68 17.94
C PHE A 226 19.39 9.72 19.47
N TRP A 227 18.14 9.62 19.97
CA TRP A 227 17.85 9.60 21.40
C TRP A 227 18.47 8.42 22.13
N LEU A 228 18.58 7.26 21.46
CA LEU A 228 19.15 6.04 22.03
C LEU A 228 20.68 6.12 22.12
N LYS A 229 21.33 6.79 21.15
CA LYS A 229 22.77 7.15 21.24
C LYS A 229 23.04 8.12 22.39
N VAL A 230 22.22 9.17 22.53
CA VAL A 230 22.33 10.16 23.61
C VAL A 230 22.12 9.50 24.98
N GLY A 231 21.10 8.64 25.11
CA GLY A 231 20.84 7.88 26.34
C GLY A 231 22.00 6.97 26.73
N ALA A 232 22.57 6.22 25.78
CA ALA A 232 23.75 5.39 26.02
C ALA A 232 24.97 6.22 26.44
N GLY A 233 25.22 7.37 25.79
CA GLY A 233 26.30 8.29 26.15
C GLY A 233 26.16 8.83 27.58
N LEU A 234 24.97 9.28 27.96
CA LEU A 234 24.68 9.76 29.32
C LEU A 234 24.85 8.66 30.38
N ALA A 235 24.46 7.42 30.08
CA ALA A 235 24.65 6.28 30.98
C ALA A 235 26.14 5.95 31.22
N VAL A 236 26.99 6.03 30.18
CA VAL A 236 28.43 5.83 30.32
C VAL A 236 29.08 6.97 31.13
N ILE A 237 28.70 8.22 30.86
CA ILE A 237 29.21 9.39 31.58
C ILE A 237 28.82 9.35 33.07
N SER A 238 27.57 8.99 33.39
CA SER A 238 27.12 8.90 34.79
C SER A 238 27.79 7.75 35.55
N ALA A 239 28.01 6.60 34.91
CA ALA A 239 28.77 5.50 35.49
C ALA A 239 30.23 5.90 35.82
N ILE A 240 30.91 6.58 34.91
CA ILE A 240 32.28 7.09 35.12
C ILE A 240 32.30 8.11 36.28
N LEU A 241 31.33 9.03 36.34
CA LEU A 241 31.21 9.98 37.43
C LEU A 241 31.02 9.29 38.79
N LEU A 242 30.11 8.31 38.89
CA LEU A 242 29.85 7.56 40.12
C LEU A 242 31.10 6.80 40.59
N VAL A 243 31.82 6.13 39.68
CA VAL A 243 33.09 5.46 40.02
C VAL A 243 34.13 6.47 40.52
N SER A 244 34.26 7.62 39.84
CA SER A 244 35.22 8.66 40.23
C SER A 244 34.93 9.25 41.62
N LEU A 245 33.65 9.49 41.95
CA LEU A 245 33.19 9.94 43.26
C LEU A 245 33.45 8.88 44.33
N THR A 246 33.16 7.61 44.04
CA THR A 246 33.40 6.49 44.97
C THR A 246 34.90 6.38 45.29
N CYS A 247 35.78 6.42 44.29
CA CYS A 247 37.23 6.44 44.49
C CYS A 247 37.72 7.71 45.23
N TYR A 248 37.11 8.86 44.97
CA TYR A 248 37.41 10.11 45.68
C TYR A 248 37.08 9.99 47.17
N PHE A 249 35.86 9.55 47.51
CA PHE A 249 35.43 9.33 48.89
C PHE A 249 36.29 8.28 49.58
N TRP A 250 36.63 7.17 48.92
CA TRP A 250 37.57 6.17 49.45
C TRP A 250 38.94 6.77 49.80
N LYS A 251 39.55 7.56 48.91
CA LYS A 251 40.83 8.25 49.19
C LYS A 251 40.68 9.28 50.32
N LYS A 252 39.57 10.01 50.37
CA LYS A 252 39.26 10.98 51.44
C LYS A 252 39.11 10.29 52.79
N ASN A 253 38.42 9.15 52.85
CA ASN A 253 38.19 8.40 54.09
C ASN A 253 39.47 7.75 54.60
N LYS A 254 40.26 7.09 53.74
CA LYS A 254 41.63 6.62 54.07
C LYS A 254 42.53 7.75 54.61
N LYS A 255 42.43 8.96 54.03
CA LYS A 255 43.20 10.13 54.50
C LYS A 255 42.69 10.68 55.85
N LEU A 256 41.41 10.46 56.18
CA LEU A 256 40.86 10.78 57.49
C LEU A 256 41.27 9.70 58.51
N GLU A 257 41.11 8.41 58.22
CA GLU A 257 41.59 7.31 59.06
C GLU A 257 43.07 7.46 59.42
N PHE A 258 43.93 7.77 58.45
CA PHE A 258 45.36 8.03 58.68
C PHE A 258 45.64 9.25 59.57
N LYS A 259 44.73 10.24 59.60
CA LYS A 259 44.84 11.40 60.50
C LYS A 259 44.30 11.08 61.90
N TYR A 260 43.19 10.35 62.00
CA TYR A 260 42.62 9.92 63.28
C TYR A 260 43.52 8.90 63.99
N SER A 261 44.10 7.92 63.26
CA SER A 261 45.07 6.99 63.85
C SER A 261 46.32 7.71 64.33
N LYS A 262 46.84 8.70 63.57
CA LYS A 262 47.97 9.52 64.03
C LYS A 262 47.64 10.34 65.29
N LEU A 263 46.41 10.87 65.42
CA LEU A 263 45.96 11.58 66.63
C LEU A 263 45.77 10.64 67.83
N VAL A 264 45.20 9.46 67.63
CA VAL A 264 45.04 8.46 68.72
C VAL A 264 46.41 7.97 69.19
N MET A 265 47.36 7.77 68.27
CA MET A 265 48.72 7.34 68.58
C MET A 265 49.58 8.44 69.24
N SER A 266 49.22 9.73 69.10
CA SER A 266 49.82 10.81 69.89
C SER A 266 49.10 11.03 71.23
N ALA A 267 47.77 10.95 71.28
CA ALA A 267 47.00 11.08 72.52
C ALA A 267 47.30 9.94 73.51
N ASN A 268 47.53 8.72 73.01
CA ASN A 268 47.93 7.58 73.83
C ASN A 268 49.44 7.59 74.20
N LYS A 269 50.18 8.66 73.85
CA LYS A 269 51.60 8.84 74.19
C LYS A 269 51.84 9.82 75.35
N GLU A 270 50.79 10.45 75.88
CA GLU A 270 50.89 11.40 77.00
C GLU A 270 50.40 10.84 78.35
N CYS A 271 50.16 9.53 78.47
CA CYS A 271 49.61 8.93 79.70
C CYS A 271 50.27 7.61 80.15
N GLU A 272 51.59 7.47 79.99
CA GLU A 272 52.40 6.57 80.83
C GLU A 272 53.87 7.03 80.91
N LEU A 273 54.45 6.98 82.12
CA LEU A 273 55.73 7.55 82.54
C LEU A 273 56.19 6.79 83.81
N PRO A 274 57.50 6.63 84.11
CA PRO A 274 58.45 5.74 83.43
C PRO A 274 59.16 4.75 84.41
N ALA A 275 60.34 4.24 84.02
CA ALA A 275 61.33 3.37 84.73
C ALA A 275 61.29 1.88 84.30
N ALA A 276 62.25 1.39 83.50
CA ALA A 276 63.64 0.97 83.83
C ALA A 276 63.68 -0.55 84.13
N ASP A 277 64.60 -1.41 83.66
CA ASP A 277 65.96 -1.30 83.07
C ASP A 277 66.27 -2.58 82.22
N SER A 278 67.31 -2.76 81.38
CA SER A 278 68.28 -1.89 80.68
C SER A 278 69.13 -2.74 79.68
N CYS A 279 70.06 -2.13 78.93
CA CYS A 279 71.15 -2.72 78.11
C CYS A 279 70.79 -3.60 76.88
N ALA A 280 71.51 -3.57 75.74
CA ALA A 280 72.60 -2.68 75.25
C ALA A 280 72.92 -2.90 73.73
N ILE A 281 73.84 -2.09 73.16
CA ILE A 281 74.54 -2.17 71.85
C ILE A 281 73.73 -1.57 70.65
N MET A 282 73.99 -0.32 70.21
CA MET A 282 75.03 0.18 69.25
C MET A 282 74.76 -0.29 67.80
N GLU A 283 74.94 0.47 66.69
CA GLU A 283 75.40 1.83 66.31
C GLU A 283 74.78 2.12 64.90
N GLY A 284 74.71 3.33 64.32
CA GLY A 284 75.16 4.67 64.73
C GLY A 284 74.88 5.75 63.66
N GLU A 285 75.19 7.00 64.02
CA GLU A 285 75.58 8.19 63.21
C GLU A 285 74.65 8.81 62.13
N GLY A 286 74.67 10.16 62.07
CA GLY A 286 74.10 10.96 60.97
C GLY A 286 73.40 12.29 61.35
N GLU A 287 74.07 13.18 62.09
CA GLU A 287 73.69 14.62 62.16
C GLU A 287 74.04 15.34 60.85
N GLU A 288 73.34 16.43 60.48
CA GLU A 288 73.72 17.71 59.80
C GLU A 288 72.38 18.43 59.47
N ASN A 289 71.83 19.36 60.28
CA ASN A 289 72.07 20.82 60.39
C ASN A 289 71.78 21.71 59.15
N GLU A 290 71.07 22.82 59.44
CA GLU A 290 71.08 24.15 58.76
C GLU A 290 70.40 24.25 57.36
N ASP A 291 69.72 25.34 56.94
CA ASP A 291 69.46 26.67 57.53
C ASP A 291 68.18 27.36 56.97
N GLU A 292 67.79 28.51 57.51
CA GLU A 292 66.83 29.45 56.88
C GLU A 292 67.49 30.34 55.80
N GLU A 293 66.78 30.77 54.75
CA GLU A 293 66.68 32.19 54.34
C GLU A 293 65.58 32.44 53.26
N VAL A 294 65.14 33.71 53.17
CA VAL A 294 64.06 34.30 52.37
C VAL A 294 64.44 34.54 50.89
N VAL A 295 63.57 34.16 49.94
CA VAL A 295 63.38 34.92 48.68
C VAL A 295 61.91 34.99 48.25
N TYR A 296 61.50 36.18 47.80
CA TYR A 296 60.16 36.57 47.34
C TYR A 296 59.81 36.04 45.93
N ALA A 297 58.51 35.87 45.63
CA ALA A 297 57.90 35.64 44.30
C ALA A 297 58.33 34.36 43.54
N ASN A 298 57.44 33.51 43.01
CA ASN A 298 56.29 33.82 42.15
C ASN A 298 55.41 32.57 41.91
N LYS A 299 54.11 32.73 41.66
CA LYS A 299 53.22 31.63 41.20
C LYS A 299 53.36 31.42 39.69
N SER A 300 53.67 30.19 39.26
CA SER A 300 53.44 29.74 37.87
C SER A 300 52.86 28.31 37.89
N SER A 301 51.54 28.15 37.77
CA SER A 301 50.78 28.10 36.51
C SER A 301 51.09 26.86 35.65
N LEU A 302 50.52 25.71 36.05
CA LEU A 302 50.45 24.50 35.22
C LEU A 302 49.58 24.67 33.95
N LEU A 303 48.84 25.78 33.83
CA LEU A 303 48.07 26.13 32.62
C LEU A 303 48.95 26.51 31.42
N ALA A 304 50.26 26.76 31.62
CA ALA A 304 51.18 27.08 30.53
C ALA A 304 51.46 25.89 29.58
N LYS A 305 51.37 24.64 30.06
CA LYS A 305 51.69 23.45 29.22
C LYS A 305 50.66 23.18 28.11
N LEU A 306 49.44 23.70 28.21
CA LEU A 306 48.41 23.56 27.18
C LEU A 306 48.52 24.59 26.02
N LYS A 307 49.41 25.59 26.11
CA LYS A 307 49.68 26.54 25.01
C LYS A 307 50.95 26.25 24.20
N ALA A 308 51.82 25.35 24.66
CA ALA A 308 53.09 25.03 23.98
C ALA A 308 52.96 24.09 22.76
N VAL A 309 51.84 23.36 22.62
CA VAL A 309 51.59 22.47 21.45
C VAL A 309 50.97 23.23 20.26
N ALA A 310 50.61 24.50 20.43
CA ALA A 310 49.98 25.30 19.37
C ALA A 310 50.97 26.01 18.42
N THR A 311 52.28 26.04 18.71
CA THR A 311 53.20 26.93 17.95
C THR A 311 54.67 26.48 17.82
N LYS A 312 54.95 25.30 17.23
CA LYS A 312 56.17 25.10 16.41
C LYS A 312 56.12 23.83 15.56
N GLY A 313 56.01 23.99 14.25
CA GLY A 313 55.96 22.87 13.29
C GLY A 313 55.67 23.32 11.86
N ASN A 314 56.44 24.27 11.33
CA ASN A 314 56.25 24.78 9.96
C ASN A 314 57.58 25.00 9.24
N LYS A 315 57.88 24.16 8.22
CA LYS A 315 58.48 24.64 6.96
C LYS A 315 58.42 23.63 5.80
N LYS A 316 57.64 24.01 4.77
CA LYS A 316 57.85 23.83 3.31
C LYS A 316 58.07 22.43 2.69
N SER A 317 57.15 22.05 1.79
CA SER A 317 57.38 22.06 0.33
C SER A 317 56.04 21.95 -0.44
N GLY A 318 55.98 22.40 -1.70
CA GLY A 318 54.82 22.25 -2.60
C GLY A 318 54.25 23.58 -3.13
N GLU A 319 54.31 23.77 -4.44
CA GLU A 319 53.89 25.00 -5.15
C GLU A 319 52.39 25.03 -5.49
N ALA A 320 51.91 26.21 -5.90
CA ALA A 320 50.52 26.47 -6.27
C ALA A 320 50.29 26.48 -7.78
N VAL A 321 49.06 26.15 -8.20
CA VAL A 321 48.49 26.56 -9.49
C VAL A 321 47.13 27.22 -9.21
N GLN A 322 46.87 28.34 -9.88
CA GLN A 322 45.64 29.13 -9.73
C GLN A 322 44.43 28.44 -10.38
N LEU A 323 43.22 28.86 -10.02
CA LEU A 323 42.40 29.72 -10.88
C LEU A 323 41.25 30.37 -10.10
N GLN A 324 40.80 31.53 -10.55
CA GLN A 324 39.76 32.33 -9.91
C GLN A 324 38.36 31.72 -10.13
N PHE A 325 37.37 32.17 -9.36
CA PHE A 325 36.20 32.83 -9.98
C PHE A 325 35.69 34.01 -9.14
N SER A 326 35.27 35.05 -9.83
CA SER A 326 34.66 36.27 -9.31
C SER A 326 33.20 36.05 -8.92
N ASN A 327 32.66 36.95 -8.09
CA ASN A 327 31.20 37.13 -7.97
C ASN A 327 30.89 38.62 -7.76
N THR A 328 30.28 39.22 -8.77
CA THR A 328 29.71 40.57 -8.78
C THR A 328 28.40 40.52 -9.59
N GLU A 329 27.42 41.36 -9.23
CA GLU A 329 26.13 41.55 -9.94
C GLU A 329 25.15 40.35 -9.80
N LYS A 330 23.87 40.45 -9.40
CA LYS A 330 22.84 41.51 -9.27
C LYS A 330 22.15 41.90 -10.60
N SER A 331 20.81 42.01 -10.56
CA SER A 331 19.86 42.27 -11.69
C SER A 331 19.50 41.00 -12.51
N VAL A 332 18.37 40.84 -13.23
CA VAL A 332 17.21 41.69 -13.63
C VAL A 332 15.89 40.86 -13.56
N TRP A 333 14.72 41.52 -13.47
CA TRP A 333 13.38 40.96 -13.74
C TRP A 333 13.06 40.89 -15.24
N GLY A 334 12.49 39.78 -15.72
CA GLY A 334 11.88 39.63 -17.05
C GLY A 334 10.79 38.56 -17.01
#